data_AF-A0AAD2CKS6-F1
#
_entry.id   AF-A0AAD2CKS6-F1
#
_cell.length_a   1.000
_cell.length_b   1.000
_cell.length_c   1.000
_cell.angle_alpha   90.00
_cell.angle_beta   90.00
_cell.angle_gamma   90.00
#
_symmetry.space_group_name_H-M   'P 1'
#
loop_
_entity.id
_entity.type
_entity.pdbx_description
1 polymer ?
#
loop_
_entity_poly.entity_id
_entity_poly.type
_entity_poly.pdbx_seq_one_letter_code
_entity_poly.pdbx_strand_id
1 'polypeptide(L)'
;MLMLSLFYDLQNPMFKKHDFDATQFLEGVGPALENYHNLSGALENELHDIYAKKQDDVDGSNEDSGEEKDATKIEMKGLSEEEKDAVTSTINMIQKHLSPDQKIASAVLEHDWTEVAKKEPESVAGQLSRMLTDELFGHFQLSAKTAFLLHSRAGQLKFDEGSCTVNNVALLSARAFRCKELPLDESNDEDPESSGPRYEILDDFLSDNAEGDEQESDVAAQLEVLYDVTSHFSIDRGNDASDDNESEKGDQPTEMDTTVVSVAVLEGFLKGGPEGELRWKLALHRPAFEFPGMQ
;
A
#
# COMPACT_ATOMS: atom_id res chain seq x y z
N MET A 1 3.03 23.13 21.31
CA MET A 1 4.49 23.41 21.36
C MET A 1 5.18 22.55 20.29
N LEU A 2 4.86 22.78 19.01
CA LEU A 2 5.32 21.95 17.86
C LEU A 2 6.41 22.65 17.04
N MET A 3 6.33 23.99 16.89
CA MET A 3 7.32 24.75 16.10
C MET A 3 8.75 24.72 16.68
N LEU A 4 8.91 24.64 18.00
CA LEU A 4 10.26 24.63 18.61
C LEU A 4 10.98 23.29 18.44
N SER A 5 10.23 22.19 18.40
CA SER A 5 10.77 20.83 18.23
C SER A 5 11.28 20.62 16.79
N LEU A 6 10.51 21.10 15.81
CA LEU A 6 10.89 21.01 14.39
C LEU A 6 12.19 21.75 14.07
N PHE A 7 12.35 22.95 14.67
CA PHE A 7 13.56 23.74 14.51
C PHE A 7 14.81 23.05 15.08
N TYR A 8 14.64 22.17 16.08
CA TYR A 8 15.74 21.41 16.67
C TYR A 8 16.11 20.20 15.79
N ASP A 9 15.12 19.50 15.26
CA ASP A 9 15.31 18.32 14.41
C ASP A 9 16.06 18.65 13.11
N LEU A 10 15.70 19.77 12.46
CA LEU A 10 16.41 20.26 11.27
C LEU A 10 17.79 20.87 11.57
N GLN A 11 18.16 21.05 12.84
CA GLN A 11 19.52 21.46 13.22
C GLN A 11 20.53 20.30 13.21
N ASN A 12 20.09 19.06 12.95
CA ASN A 12 21.02 17.96 12.73
C ASN A 12 22.03 18.37 11.62
N PRO A 13 23.35 18.37 11.91
CA PRO A 13 24.38 18.81 10.97
C PRO A 13 24.36 18.06 9.63
N MET A 14 23.81 16.84 9.59
CA MET A 14 23.70 16.06 8.37
C MET A 14 22.77 16.71 7.34
N PHE A 15 21.63 17.28 7.75
CA PHE A 15 20.74 17.99 6.82
C PHE A 15 21.44 19.19 6.17
N LYS A 16 22.20 19.95 6.97
CA LYS A 16 22.97 21.09 6.48
C LYS A 16 24.16 20.66 5.61
N LYS A 17 24.83 19.56 5.95
CA LYS A 17 25.97 19.02 5.18
C LYS A 17 25.58 18.52 3.79
N HIS A 18 24.34 18.07 3.65
CA HIS A 18 23.80 17.48 2.41
C HIS A 18 22.76 18.38 1.73
N ASP A 19 22.78 19.69 2.02
CA ASP A 19 21.94 20.71 1.37
C ASP A 19 20.45 20.35 1.29
N PHE A 20 19.90 19.76 2.37
CA PHE A 20 18.48 19.44 2.43
C PHE A 20 17.63 20.72 2.50
N ASP A 21 16.79 20.93 1.49
CA ASP A 21 15.82 22.03 1.45
C ASP A 21 14.43 21.52 1.87
N ALA A 22 14.03 21.87 3.09
CA ALA A 22 12.72 21.52 3.63
C ALA A 22 11.56 22.15 2.84
N THR A 23 11.76 23.31 2.24
CA THR A 23 10.72 23.98 1.43
C THR A 23 10.49 23.21 0.15
N GLN A 24 11.56 22.90 -0.57
CA GLN A 24 11.49 22.09 -1.79
C GLN A 24 10.91 20.69 -1.50
N PHE A 25 11.28 20.10 -0.37
CA PHE A 25 10.71 18.82 0.05
C PHE A 25 9.19 18.93 0.27
N LEU A 26 8.71 19.93 1.00
CA LEU A 26 7.28 20.14 1.26
C LEU A 26 6.48 20.46 -0.02
N GLU A 27 7.07 21.17 -0.98
CA GLU A 27 6.45 21.41 -2.29
C GLU A 27 6.27 20.11 -3.09
N GLY A 28 7.21 19.16 -2.97
CA GLY A 28 7.13 17.88 -3.65
C GLY A 28 6.25 16.84 -2.95
N VAL A 29 6.19 16.86 -1.62
CA VAL A 29 5.50 15.81 -0.84
C VAL A 29 3.99 15.89 -0.97
N GLY A 30 3.41 17.09 -1.13
CA GLY A 30 1.96 17.26 -1.31
C GLY A 30 1.43 16.47 -2.52
N PRO A 31 1.89 16.75 -3.75
CA PRO A 31 1.51 16.00 -4.95
C PRO A 31 1.85 14.50 -4.86
N ALA A 32 2.94 14.12 -4.19
CA ALA A 32 3.27 12.72 -3.98
C ALA A 32 2.24 12.01 -3.09
N LEU A 33 1.78 12.67 -2.03
CA LEU A 33 0.73 12.15 -1.15
C LEU A 33 -0.63 12.10 -1.86
N GLU A 34 -0.96 13.07 -2.71
CA GLU A 34 -2.15 13.02 -3.57
C GLU A 34 -2.12 11.79 -4.48
N ASN A 35 -0.99 11.55 -5.14
CA ASN A 35 -0.83 10.38 -6.01
C ASN A 35 -0.92 9.07 -5.23
N TYR A 36 -0.36 9.02 -4.02
CA TYR A 36 -0.48 7.86 -3.13
C TYR A 36 -1.95 7.53 -2.82
N HIS A 37 -2.74 8.53 -2.41
CA HIS A 37 -4.16 8.33 -2.10
C HIS A 37 -4.99 7.96 -3.32
N ASN A 38 -4.70 8.58 -4.49
CA ASN A 38 -5.38 8.23 -5.74
C ASN A 38 -5.11 6.78 -6.16
N LEU A 39 -3.85 6.33 -6.12
CA LEU A 39 -3.51 4.95 -6.46
C LEU A 39 -4.07 3.95 -5.45
N SER A 40 -4.08 4.31 -4.15
CA SER A 40 -4.62 3.46 -3.09
C SER A 40 -6.13 3.27 -3.24
N GLY A 41 -6.88 4.35 -3.47
CA GLY A 41 -8.33 4.27 -3.71
C GLY A 41 -8.67 3.54 -5.01
N ALA A 42 -7.86 3.72 -6.07
CA ALA A 42 -8.05 2.98 -7.32
C ALA A 42 -7.86 1.47 -7.13
N LEU A 43 -6.87 1.04 -6.34
CA LEU A 43 -6.72 -0.39 -5.99
C LEU A 43 -7.88 -0.92 -5.17
N GLU A 44 -8.42 -0.13 -4.24
CA GLU A 44 -9.62 -0.53 -3.48
C GLU A 44 -10.82 -0.75 -4.40
N ASN A 45 -10.98 0.06 -5.46
CA ASN A 45 -12.01 -0.16 -6.48
C ASN A 45 -11.84 -1.50 -7.21
N GLU A 46 -10.61 -1.98 -7.45
CA GLU A 46 -10.38 -3.29 -8.10
C GLU A 46 -11.01 -4.45 -7.30
N LEU A 47 -11.09 -4.33 -5.97
CA LEU A 47 -11.74 -5.34 -5.13
C LEU A 47 -13.25 -5.42 -5.39
N HIS A 48 -13.89 -4.29 -5.68
CA HIS A 48 -15.29 -4.25 -6.10
C HIS A 48 -15.49 -4.93 -7.46
N ASP A 49 -14.54 -4.75 -8.39
CA ASP A 49 -14.60 -5.40 -9.71
C ASP A 49 -14.41 -6.93 -9.60
N ILE A 50 -13.50 -7.39 -8.74
CA ILE A 50 -13.32 -8.82 -8.45
C ILE A 50 -14.60 -9.40 -7.85
N TYR A 51 -15.20 -8.69 -6.90
CA TYR A 51 -16.45 -9.08 -6.27
C TYR A 51 -17.59 -9.19 -7.29
N ALA A 52 -17.80 -8.15 -8.11
CA ALA A 52 -18.85 -8.13 -9.12
C ALA A 52 -18.69 -9.26 -10.15
N LYS A 53 -17.47 -9.45 -10.70
CA LYS A 53 -17.18 -10.55 -11.64
C LYS A 53 -17.48 -11.92 -11.03
N LYS A 54 -17.11 -12.13 -9.76
CA LYS A 54 -17.34 -13.42 -9.08
C LYS A 54 -18.79 -13.62 -8.68
N GLN A 55 -19.52 -12.56 -8.40
CA GLN A 55 -20.96 -12.62 -8.19
C GLN A 55 -21.68 -13.05 -9.47
N ASP A 56 -21.35 -12.42 -10.61
CA ASP A 56 -21.89 -12.79 -11.93
C ASP A 56 -21.55 -14.24 -12.30
N ASP A 57 -20.33 -14.72 -12.01
CA ASP A 57 -19.92 -16.12 -12.23
C ASP A 57 -20.79 -17.10 -11.40
N VAL A 58 -21.14 -16.74 -10.16
CA VAL A 58 -21.95 -17.58 -9.27
C VAL A 58 -23.42 -17.56 -9.68
N ASP A 59 -23.96 -16.41 -10.05
CA ASP A 59 -25.36 -16.27 -10.46
C ASP A 59 -25.60 -16.84 -11.87
N GLY A 60 -24.60 -16.74 -12.76
CA GLY A 60 -24.63 -17.30 -14.13
C GLY A 60 -24.38 -18.81 -14.21
N SER A 61 -23.79 -19.43 -13.20
CA SER A 61 -23.51 -20.89 -13.18
C SER A 61 -24.71 -21.76 -12.78
N ASN A 62 -25.92 -21.18 -12.74
CA ASN A 62 -27.18 -21.93 -12.69
C ASN A 62 -27.62 -22.51 -14.05
N GLU A 63 -26.90 -22.20 -15.14
CA GLU A 63 -27.02 -22.92 -16.41
C GLU A 63 -25.82 -23.84 -16.66
N ASP A 64 -26.15 -25.13 -16.71
CA ASP A 64 -25.35 -26.29 -17.06
C ASP A 64 -24.24 -26.00 -18.10
N SER A 65 -22.99 -25.82 -17.65
CA SER A 65 -21.83 -26.03 -18.51
C SER A 65 -20.60 -26.46 -17.71
N GLY A 66 -20.20 -27.72 -17.91
CA GLY A 66 -18.95 -28.28 -17.42
C GLY A 66 -17.74 -27.76 -18.20
N GLU A 67 -17.40 -26.49 -18.02
CA GLU A 67 -16.07 -26.00 -18.40
C GLU A 67 -15.17 -25.93 -17.16
N GLU A 68 -14.29 -26.93 -17.05
CA GLU A 68 -13.03 -26.83 -16.33
C GLU A 68 -12.25 -25.63 -16.88
N LYS A 69 -12.18 -24.53 -16.11
CA LYS A 69 -11.17 -23.50 -16.35
C LYS A 69 -10.38 -23.21 -15.08
N ASP A 70 -9.08 -23.43 -15.25
CA ASP A 70 -7.93 -23.12 -14.43
C ASP A 70 -8.08 -23.33 -12.92
N ALA A 71 -7.75 -24.56 -12.52
CA ALA A 71 -7.22 -24.81 -11.19
C ALA A 71 -6.01 -23.88 -10.99
N THR A 72 -6.04 -23.12 -9.90
CA THR A 72 -4.90 -22.40 -9.34
C THR A 72 -3.69 -23.31 -9.42
N LYS A 73 -2.72 -23.01 -10.30
CA LYS A 73 -1.50 -23.82 -10.44
C LYS A 73 -0.64 -23.58 -9.19
N ILE A 74 -0.93 -24.33 -8.13
CA ILE A 74 -0.14 -24.31 -6.90
C ILE A 74 1.15 -25.06 -7.21
N GLU A 75 2.25 -24.33 -7.37
CA GLU A 75 3.57 -24.93 -7.58
C GLU A 75 4.06 -25.57 -6.27
N MET A 76 3.65 -26.82 -6.03
CA MET A 76 4.13 -27.61 -4.91
C MET A 76 5.50 -28.24 -5.24
N LYS A 77 6.58 -27.57 -4.82
CA LYS A 77 7.94 -28.13 -4.91
C LYS A 77 8.10 -29.34 -3.97
N GLY A 78 8.73 -30.42 -4.46
CA GLY A 78 9.12 -31.58 -3.64
C GLY A 78 8.11 -32.73 -3.56
N LEU A 79 6.94 -32.62 -4.20
CA LEU A 79 5.94 -33.71 -4.30
C LEU A 79 6.05 -34.46 -5.63
N SER A 80 5.70 -35.74 -5.61
CA SER A 80 5.49 -36.52 -6.84
C SER A 80 4.23 -36.06 -7.59
N GLU A 81 4.15 -36.30 -8.89
CA GLU A 81 3.00 -35.88 -9.72
C GLU A 81 1.67 -36.48 -9.20
N GLU A 82 1.69 -37.73 -8.73
CA GLU A 82 0.51 -38.39 -8.15
C GLU A 82 0.04 -37.71 -6.84
N GLU A 83 0.97 -37.20 -6.03
CA GLU A 83 0.65 -36.44 -4.81
C GLU A 83 0.12 -35.04 -5.14
N LYS A 84 0.68 -34.38 -6.16
CA LYS A 84 0.17 -33.09 -6.64
C LYS A 84 -1.27 -33.22 -7.15
N ASP A 85 -1.56 -34.26 -7.91
CA ASP A 85 -2.90 -34.52 -8.45
C ASP A 85 -3.91 -34.80 -7.32
N ALA A 86 -3.52 -35.60 -6.31
CA ALA A 86 -4.37 -35.90 -5.16
C ALA A 86 -4.67 -34.67 -4.30
N VAL A 87 -3.65 -33.83 -4.06
CA VAL A 87 -3.81 -32.57 -3.29
C VAL A 87 -4.67 -31.59 -4.08
N THR A 88 -4.39 -31.40 -5.37
CA THR A 88 -5.17 -30.50 -6.25
C THR A 88 -6.63 -30.96 -6.34
N SER A 89 -6.87 -32.26 -6.48
CA SER A 89 -8.23 -32.85 -6.46
C SER A 89 -8.95 -32.58 -5.14
N THR A 90 -8.25 -32.65 -4.01
CA THR A 90 -8.83 -32.40 -2.68
C THR A 90 -9.16 -30.92 -2.51
N ILE A 91 -8.29 -30.02 -2.94
CA ILE A 91 -8.51 -28.56 -2.93
C ILE A 91 -9.72 -28.21 -3.80
N ASN A 92 -9.80 -28.78 -5.01
CA ASN A 92 -10.93 -28.58 -5.91
C ASN A 92 -12.25 -29.08 -5.29
N MET A 93 -12.22 -30.19 -4.54
CA MET A 93 -13.39 -30.70 -3.83
C MET A 93 -13.83 -29.76 -2.70
N ILE A 94 -12.87 -29.21 -1.94
CA ILE A 94 -13.14 -28.22 -0.89
C ILE A 94 -13.72 -26.94 -1.48
N GLN A 95 -13.11 -26.40 -2.54
CA GLN A 95 -13.57 -25.19 -3.23
C GLN A 95 -14.98 -25.35 -3.81
N LYS A 96 -15.34 -26.54 -4.31
CA LYS A 96 -16.71 -26.84 -4.78
C LYS A 96 -17.76 -26.77 -3.67
N HIS A 97 -17.38 -26.98 -2.41
CA HIS A 97 -18.28 -26.97 -1.26
C HIS A 97 -18.34 -25.63 -0.51
N LEU A 98 -17.55 -24.63 -0.91
CA LEU A 98 -17.63 -23.28 -0.35
C LEU A 98 -18.95 -22.61 -0.72
N SER A 99 -19.53 -21.84 0.21
CA SER A 99 -20.67 -20.98 -0.10
C SER A 99 -20.28 -19.91 -1.14
N PRO A 100 -21.24 -19.34 -1.88
CA PRO A 100 -21.03 -18.18 -2.75
C PRO A 100 -20.14 -17.09 -2.12
N ASP A 101 -20.52 -16.64 -0.91
CA ASP A 101 -19.76 -15.66 -0.14
C ASP A 101 -18.32 -16.09 0.14
N GLN A 102 -18.09 -17.37 0.42
CA GLN A 102 -16.75 -17.90 0.68
C GLN A 102 -15.89 -17.97 -0.58
N LYS A 103 -16.48 -18.29 -1.74
CA LYS A 103 -15.77 -18.28 -3.03
C LYS A 103 -15.33 -16.87 -3.41
N ILE A 104 -16.22 -15.90 -3.24
CA ILE A 104 -15.92 -14.49 -3.52
C ILE A 104 -14.85 -13.97 -2.55
N ALA A 105 -14.96 -14.29 -1.25
CA ALA A 105 -13.95 -13.92 -0.27
C ALA A 105 -12.57 -14.55 -0.58
N SER A 106 -12.54 -15.82 -1.01
CA SER A 106 -11.30 -16.48 -1.43
C SER A 106 -10.65 -15.74 -2.60
N ALA A 107 -11.42 -15.37 -3.62
CA ALA A 107 -10.91 -14.65 -4.79
C ALA A 107 -10.29 -13.29 -4.42
N VAL A 108 -10.93 -12.54 -3.51
CA VAL A 108 -10.38 -11.27 -2.98
C VAL A 108 -9.07 -11.50 -2.22
N LEU A 109 -9.00 -12.53 -1.37
CA LEU A 109 -7.82 -12.83 -0.58
C LEU A 109 -6.65 -13.32 -1.45
N GLU A 110 -6.93 -14.17 -2.45
CA GLU A 110 -5.97 -14.75 -3.39
C GLU A 110 -5.39 -13.74 -4.37
N HIS A 111 -6.06 -12.59 -4.59
CA HIS A 111 -5.58 -11.57 -5.52
C HIS A 111 -4.34 -10.83 -4.99
N ASP A 112 -3.14 -11.27 -5.35
CA ASP A 112 -1.89 -10.71 -4.82
C ASP A 112 -1.37 -9.52 -5.63
N TRP A 113 -1.52 -8.30 -5.09
CA TRP A 113 -1.00 -7.08 -5.69
C TRP A 113 0.52 -7.03 -5.73
N THR A 114 1.22 -7.77 -4.86
CA THR A 114 2.69 -7.88 -4.90
C THR A 114 3.14 -8.60 -6.16
N GLU A 115 2.50 -9.70 -6.51
CA GLU A 115 2.78 -10.43 -7.75
C GLU A 115 2.38 -9.62 -9.00
N VAL A 116 1.28 -8.87 -8.94
CA VAL A 116 0.89 -7.95 -10.02
C VAL A 116 1.94 -6.86 -10.20
N ALA A 117 2.39 -6.22 -9.13
CA ALA A 117 3.41 -5.17 -9.17
C ALA A 117 4.75 -5.66 -9.74
N LYS A 118 5.17 -6.88 -9.41
CA LYS A 118 6.38 -7.51 -9.96
C LYS A 118 6.27 -7.77 -11.47
N LYS A 119 5.11 -8.26 -11.93
CA LYS A 119 4.86 -8.62 -13.34
C LYS A 119 4.59 -7.40 -14.22
N GLU A 120 3.88 -6.42 -13.69
CA GLU A 120 3.41 -5.23 -14.40
C GLU A 120 3.73 -3.97 -13.59
N PRO A 121 4.98 -3.45 -13.66
CA PRO A 121 5.42 -2.32 -12.84
C PRO A 121 4.70 -0.99 -13.13
N GLU A 122 4.02 -0.88 -14.27
CA GLU A 122 3.25 0.30 -14.68
C GLU A 122 1.76 0.19 -14.30
N SER A 123 1.33 -0.95 -13.76
CA SER A 123 -0.02 -1.10 -13.18
C SER A 123 -0.22 -0.19 -11.97
N VAL A 124 -1.46 0.01 -11.53
CA VAL A 124 -1.75 0.80 -10.31
C VAL A 124 -1.01 0.22 -9.10
N ALA A 125 -0.99 -1.12 -8.98
CA ALA A 125 -0.24 -1.84 -7.95
C ALA A 125 1.28 -1.61 -8.07
N GLY A 126 1.83 -1.65 -9.28
CA GLY A 126 3.25 -1.42 -9.56
C GLY A 126 3.69 0.02 -9.30
N GLN A 127 2.83 1.00 -9.59
CA GLN A 127 3.10 2.40 -9.27
C GLN A 127 3.04 2.63 -7.76
N LEU A 128 2.04 2.07 -7.07
CA LEU A 128 1.91 2.21 -5.62
C LEU A 128 3.08 1.54 -4.89
N SER A 129 3.48 0.33 -5.30
CA SER A 129 4.59 -0.40 -4.66
C SER A 129 5.91 0.36 -4.75
N ARG A 130 6.16 1.11 -5.83
CA ARG A 130 7.36 1.96 -5.96
C ARG A 130 7.36 3.15 -4.99
N MET A 131 6.19 3.64 -4.60
CA MET A 131 6.04 4.78 -3.69
C MET A 131 6.14 4.38 -2.22
N LEU A 132 5.87 3.11 -1.90
CA LEU A 132 5.85 2.59 -0.55
C LEU A 132 7.13 1.81 -0.23
N THR A 133 7.41 1.60 1.05
CA THR A 133 8.27 0.48 1.45
C THR A 133 7.52 -0.84 1.28
N ASP A 134 8.26 -1.93 1.12
CA ASP A 134 7.68 -3.27 0.91
C ASP A 134 6.78 -3.66 2.10
N GLU A 135 7.18 -3.31 3.33
CA GLU A 135 6.40 -3.56 4.53
C GLU A 135 5.07 -2.79 4.53
N LEU A 136 5.09 -1.52 4.13
CA LEU A 136 3.86 -0.72 4.09
C LEU A 136 2.94 -1.16 2.96
N PHE A 137 3.48 -1.55 1.80
CA PHE A 137 2.68 -2.09 0.70
C PHE A 137 2.01 -3.43 1.09
N GLY A 138 2.75 -4.33 1.76
CA GLY A 138 2.18 -5.56 2.31
C GLY A 138 1.09 -5.31 3.35
N HIS A 139 1.31 -4.35 4.25
CA HIS A 139 0.29 -3.94 5.22
C HIS A 139 -0.94 -3.34 4.53
N PHE A 140 -0.75 -2.48 3.53
CA PHE A 140 -1.83 -1.90 2.74
C PHE A 140 -2.70 -2.99 2.10
N GLN A 141 -2.09 -3.93 1.38
CA GLN A 141 -2.78 -5.06 0.75
C GLN A 141 -3.65 -5.84 1.76
N LEU A 142 -3.11 -6.16 2.92
CA LEU A 142 -3.85 -6.89 3.96
C LEU A 142 -5.00 -6.05 4.52
N SER A 143 -4.75 -4.78 4.82
CA SER A 143 -5.72 -3.88 5.43
C SER A 143 -6.89 -3.57 4.50
N ALA A 144 -6.62 -3.28 3.22
CA ALA A 144 -7.62 -2.98 2.20
C ALA A 144 -8.54 -4.18 1.96
N LYS A 145 -7.97 -5.37 1.75
CA LYS A 145 -8.75 -6.61 1.59
C LYS A 145 -9.61 -6.92 2.82
N THR A 146 -9.06 -6.73 4.02
CA THR A 146 -9.79 -6.98 5.27
C THR A 146 -10.95 -6.00 5.44
N ALA A 147 -10.69 -4.71 5.23
CA ALA A 147 -11.72 -3.67 5.28
C ALA A 147 -12.82 -3.95 4.25
N PHE A 148 -12.45 -4.29 3.01
CA PHE A 148 -13.39 -4.65 1.96
C PHE A 148 -14.28 -5.83 2.37
N LEU A 149 -13.72 -6.93 2.89
CA LEU A 149 -14.52 -8.09 3.29
C LEU A 149 -15.44 -7.81 4.49
N LEU A 150 -15.07 -6.89 5.38
CA LEU A 150 -15.92 -6.47 6.50
C LEU A 150 -17.02 -5.50 6.08
N HIS A 151 -16.79 -4.66 5.06
CA HIS A 151 -17.68 -3.55 4.70
C HIS A 151 -18.44 -3.73 3.38
N SER A 152 -18.03 -4.63 2.48
CA SER A 152 -18.61 -4.87 1.14
C SER A 152 -20.10 -5.24 1.13
N ARG A 153 -20.69 -5.56 2.29
CA ARG A 153 -22.13 -5.81 2.43
C ARG A 153 -22.99 -4.55 2.50
N ALA A 154 -22.40 -3.37 2.67
CA ALA A 154 -23.10 -2.11 2.92
C ALA A 154 -22.91 -1.09 1.80
N GLY A 155 -23.47 -1.35 0.61
CA GLY A 155 -23.48 -0.42 -0.51
C GLY A 155 -22.16 -0.32 -1.27
N GLN A 156 -22.23 -0.14 -2.59
CA GLN A 156 -21.06 0.06 -3.45
C GLN A 156 -20.61 1.52 -3.36
N LEU A 157 -19.97 1.88 -2.25
CA LEU A 157 -19.20 3.11 -2.17
C LEU A 157 -17.94 2.92 -3.03
N LYS A 158 -17.83 3.66 -4.12
CA LYS A 158 -16.66 3.66 -5.01
C LYS A 158 -15.87 4.94 -4.83
N PHE A 159 -14.56 4.81 -4.86
CA PHE A 159 -13.65 5.94 -4.88
C PHE A 159 -13.62 6.57 -6.27
N ASP A 160 -13.69 7.89 -6.36
CA ASP A 160 -13.58 8.59 -7.64
C ASP A 160 -12.09 8.83 -7.95
N GLU A 161 -11.57 8.12 -8.95
CA GLU A 161 -10.15 8.17 -9.32
C GLU A 161 -9.69 9.59 -9.67
N GLY A 162 -8.57 10.02 -9.09
CA GLY A 162 -8.03 11.36 -9.30
C GLY A 162 -8.72 12.46 -8.48
N SER A 163 -9.68 12.11 -7.61
CA SER A 163 -10.38 13.09 -6.77
C SER A 163 -9.59 13.56 -5.55
N CYS A 164 -8.50 12.88 -5.19
CA CYS A 164 -7.75 13.23 -3.99
C CYS A 164 -7.04 14.58 -4.12
N THR A 165 -7.26 15.43 -3.13
CA THR A 165 -6.57 16.72 -2.99
C THR A 165 -5.93 16.82 -1.60
N VAL A 166 -4.64 17.13 -1.53
CA VAL A 166 -3.93 17.39 -0.28
C VAL A 166 -3.94 18.89 -0.04
N ASN A 167 -4.67 19.34 0.99
CA ASN A 167 -4.90 20.77 1.20
C ASN A 167 -3.75 21.43 1.96
N ASN A 168 -3.23 20.77 2.98
CA ASN A 168 -2.15 21.27 3.82
C ASN A 168 -1.13 20.17 4.08
N VAL A 169 0.14 20.58 4.16
CA VAL A 169 1.24 19.73 4.58
C VAL A 169 2.11 20.51 5.56
N ALA A 170 2.48 19.88 6.67
CA ALA A 170 3.40 20.42 7.65
C ALA A 170 4.43 19.35 8.06
N LEU A 171 5.71 19.70 8.08
CA LEU A 171 6.73 18.84 8.66
C LEU A 171 6.55 18.79 10.19
N LEU A 172 6.60 17.60 10.78
CA LEU A 172 6.48 17.34 12.22
C LEU A 172 7.81 17.00 12.87
N SER A 173 8.62 16.14 12.23
CA SER A 173 9.92 15.71 12.72
C SER A 173 10.83 15.37 11.55
N ALA A 174 12.13 15.48 11.77
CA ALA A 174 13.15 15.14 10.79
C ALA A 174 14.35 14.51 11.48
N ARG A 175 14.77 13.34 11.02
CA ARG A 175 15.93 12.62 11.56
C ARG A 175 16.81 12.20 10.41
N ALA A 176 18.12 12.28 10.62
CA ALA A 176 19.12 11.80 9.68
C ALA A 176 20.15 10.99 10.46
N PHE A 177 20.59 9.90 9.86
CA PHE A 177 21.54 8.97 10.46
C PHE A 177 22.46 8.39 9.38
N ARG A 178 23.66 8.02 9.80
CA ARG A 178 24.58 7.28 8.94
C ARG A 178 24.16 5.83 8.90
N CYS A 179 24.25 5.24 7.71
CA CYS A 179 23.99 3.84 7.53
C CYS A 179 25.06 3.20 6.65
N LYS A 180 25.20 1.89 6.80
CA LYS A 180 26.03 1.07 5.94
C LYS A 180 25.20 -0.08 5.40
N GLU A 181 25.34 -0.36 4.11
CA GLU A 181 24.76 -1.53 3.50
C GLU A 181 25.40 -2.80 4.07
N LEU A 182 24.57 -3.72 4.54
CA LEU A 182 24.98 -5.03 4.99
C LEU A 182 25.27 -5.92 3.77
N PRO A 183 26.39 -6.65 3.75
CA PRO A 183 26.65 -7.61 2.69
C PRO A 183 25.51 -8.64 2.68
N LEU A 184 25.00 -8.93 1.48
CA LEU A 184 24.01 -9.99 1.27
C LEU A 184 24.62 -11.31 1.78
N ASP A 185 23.95 -11.93 2.74
CA ASP A 185 24.39 -13.20 3.32
C ASP A 185 24.04 -14.31 2.31
N GLU A 186 24.98 -14.66 1.43
CA GLU A 186 24.84 -15.70 0.38
C GLU A 186 24.56 -17.11 0.97
N SER A 187 24.45 -17.26 2.29
CA SER A 187 24.36 -18.54 2.99
C SER A 187 22.95 -18.94 3.43
N ASN A 188 21.93 -18.07 3.30
CA ASN A 188 20.54 -18.37 3.64
C ASN A 188 19.65 -18.35 2.39
N ASP A 189 19.67 -19.47 1.65
CA ASP A 189 18.90 -19.75 0.42
C ASP A 189 17.39 -20.00 0.64
N GLU A 190 16.82 -19.71 1.82
CA GLU A 190 15.43 -20.12 2.11
C GLU A 190 14.36 -19.08 1.75
N ASP A 191 14.70 -17.86 1.32
CA ASP A 191 13.69 -16.93 0.79
C ASP A 191 14.25 -15.92 -0.24
N PRO A 192 14.19 -16.21 -1.55
CA PRO A 192 14.72 -15.33 -2.61
C PRO A 192 13.90 -14.04 -2.80
N GLU A 193 12.75 -13.90 -2.15
CA GLU A 193 11.81 -12.78 -2.38
C GLU A 193 12.05 -11.54 -1.50
N SER A 194 12.94 -11.61 -0.50
CA SER A 194 13.29 -10.48 0.40
C SER A 194 14.65 -9.84 0.06
N SER A 195 15.11 -9.91 -1.19
CA SER A 195 16.48 -9.57 -1.59
C SER A 195 16.76 -8.07 -1.81
N GLY A 196 16.11 -7.20 -1.04
CA GLY A 196 16.46 -5.78 -0.98
C GLY A 196 17.77 -5.56 -0.19
N PRO A 197 18.57 -4.53 -0.53
CA PRO A 197 19.72 -4.14 0.27
C PRO A 197 19.28 -3.79 1.69
N ARG A 198 19.93 -4.40 2.69
CA ARG A 198 19.65 -4.14 4.11
C ARG A 198 20.66 -3.15 4.66
N TYR A 199 20.22 -2.24 5.50
CA TYR A 199 21.08 -1.19 6.06
C TYR A 199 21.15 -1.29 7.57
N GLU A 200 22.36 -1.12 8.12
CA GLU A 200 22.61 -0.99 9.56
C GLU A 200 22.85 0.48 9.90
N ILE A 201 22.17 0.99 10.93
CA ILE A 201 22.38 2.34 11.45
C ILE A 201 23.67 2.37 12.26
N LEU A 202 24.57 3.31 11.94
CA LEU A 202 25.83 3.49 12.64
C LEU A 202 25.62 4.44 13.84
N ASP A 203 25.84 3.94 15.05
CA ASP A 203 25.83 4.76 16.27
C ASP A 203 27.12 5.61 16.36
N ASP A 204 26.99 6.91 16.09
CA ASP A 204 28.10 7.87 16.15
C ASP A 204 28.78 7.91 17.56
N PHE A 205 28.08 7.50 18.62
CA PHE A 205 28.59 7.54 20.01
C PHE A 205 29.57 6.44 20.41
N LEU A 206 29.71 5.36 19.63
CA LEU A 206 30.59 4.24 19.98
C LEU A 206 31.91 4.23 19.20
N SER A 207 32.12 5.23 18.35
CA SER A 207 33.26 5.29 17.43
C SER A 207 34.33 6.31 17.85
N ASP A 208 34.73 6.29 19.13
CA ASP A 208 35.92 7.03 19.63
C ASP A 208 37.27 6.58 18.97
N ASN A 209 37.22 5.62 18.04
CA ASN A 209 38.38 5.13 17.29
C ASN A 209 38.37 5.46 15.79
N ALA A 210 37.47 6.33 15.31
CA ALA A 210 37.42 6.73 13.89
C ALA A 210 38.37 7.88 13.54
N GLU A 211 39.60 7.89 14.08
CA GLU A 211 40.70 8.64 13.47
C GLU A 211 41.35 7.76 12.40
N GLY A 212 40.76 7.65 11.21
CA GLY A 212 41.46 6.96 10.12
C GLY A 212 40.68 6.63 8.85
N ASP A 213 39.38 6.35 8.94
CA ASP A 213 38.57 6.04 7.77
C ASP A 213 37.32 6.94 7.77
N GLU A 214 37.43 8.07 7.05
CA GLU A 214 36.27 8.72 6.43
C GLU A 214 35.69 7.80 5.34
N GLN A 215 35.36 6.55 5.68
CA GLN A 215 34.60 5.70 4.77
C GLN A 215 33.29 6.42 4.55
N GLU A 216 33.02 6.80 3.29
CA GLU A 216 31.81 7.50 2.89
C GLU A 216 30.60 6.65 3.23
N SER A 217 30.08 6.82 4.45
CA SER A 217 28.83 6.22 4.86
C SER A 217 27.69 6.95 4.17
N ASP A 218 26.70 6.16 3.78
CA ASP A 218 25.45 6.68 3.28
C ASP A 218 24.71 7.40 4.42
N VAL A 219 23.89 8.37 4.03
CA VAL A 219 23.11 9.14 4.99
C VAL A 219 21.65 8.99 4.63
N ALA A 220 20.94 8.22 5.45
CA ALA A 220 19.50 8.06 5.36
C ALA A 220 18.81 9.12 6.24
N ALA A 221 17.55 9.41 5.90
CA ALA A 221 16.70 10.32 6.63
C ALA A 221 15.27 9.80 6.71
N GLN A 222 14.63 10.14 7.82
CA GLN A 222 13.23 9.89 8.10
C GLN A 222 12.55 11.22 8.40
N LEU A 223 11.48 11.53 7.67
CA LEU A 223 10.73 12.77 7.75
C LEU A 223 9.28 12.44 8.07
N GLU A 224 8.76 13.01 9.16
CA GLU A 224 7.34 12.89 9.51
C GLU A 224 6.60 14.14 9.05
N VAL A 225 5.51 13.98 8.31
CA VAL A 225 4.65 15.06 7.84
C VAL A 225 3.20 14.85 8.29
N LEU A 226 2.57 15.91 8.77
CA LEU A 226 1.14 16.01 9.00
C LEU A 226 0.49 16.60 7.76
N TYR A 227 -0.59 16.01 7.30
CA TYR A 227 -1.32 16.53 6.16
C TYR A 227 -2.80 16.22 6.28
N ASP A 228 -3.63 16.95 5.55
CA ASP A 228 -5.03 16.61 5.35
C ASP A 228 -5.31 16.33 3.87
N VAL A 229 -6.05 15.26 3.63
CA VAL A 229 -6.46 14.83 2.29
C VAL A 229 -7.97 14.80 2.22
N THR A 230 -8.50 15.35 1.14
CA THR A 230 -9.91 15.26 0.78
C THR A 230 -10.06 14.30 -0.38
N SER A 231 -10.98 13.35 -0.26
CA SER A 231 -11.28 12.31 -1.26
C SER A 231 -12.77 12.32 -1.57
N HIS A 232 -13.11 12.07 -2.83
CA HIS A 232 -14.50 11.99 -3.28
C HIS A 232 -14.91 10.55 -3.50
N PHE A 233 -16.14 10.23 -3.13
CA PHE A 233 -16.73 8.92 -3.30
C PHE A 233 -18.13 9.03 -3.90
N SER A 234 -18.44 8.09 -4.79
CA SER A 234 -19.75 7.93 -5.39
C SER A 234 -20.40 6.65 -4.89
N ILE A 235 -21.69 6.72 -4.55
CA ILE A 235 -22.48 5.54 -4.21
C ILE A 235 -23.27 5.14 -5.45
N ASP A 236 -22.91 4.00 -6.03
CA ASP A 236 -23.69 3.39 -7.10
C ASP A 236 -24.89 2.67 -6.47
N ARG A 237 -26.07 3.28 -6.55
CA ARG A 237 -27.31 2.60 -6.20
C ARG A 237 -27.64 1.70 -7.36
N GLY A 238 -27.21 0.44 -7.27
CA GLY A 238 -27.56 -0.59 -8.23
C GLY A 238 -29.04 -0.52 -8.57
N ASN A 239 -29.34 -0.68 -9.86
CA ASN A 239 -30.68 -0.76 -10.45
C ASN A 239 -31.46 -1.95 -9.84
N ASP A 240 -31.86 -1.89 -8.58
CA ASP A 240 -32.96 -2.69 -8.04
C ASP A 240 -34.27 -2.08 -8.58
N ALA A 241 -34.45 -2.23 -9.89
CA ALA A 241 -35.73 -2.09 -10.55
C ALA A 241 -36.59 -3.30 -10.17
N SER A 242 -37.02 -3.33 -8.91
CA SER A 242 -38.21 -4.07 -8.51
C SER A 242 -39.32 -3.06 -8.26
N ASP A 243 -40.21 -2.99 -9.25
CA ASP A 243 -41.53 -2.38 -9.37
C ASP A 243 -42.17 -1.61 -8.20
N ASP A 244 -42.89 -0.57 -8.62
CA ASP A 244 -44.00 0.14 -7.96
C ASP A 244 -43.66 1.25 -6.95
N ASN A 245 -43.28 2.43 -7.47
CA ASN A 245 -44.18 3.59 -7.43
C ASN A 245 -43.60 4.84 -8.12
N GLU A 246 -44.49 5.56 -8.78
CA GLU A 246 -44.29 6.85 -9.42
C GLU A 246 -43.62 7.88 -8.49
N SER A 247 -42.37 8.26 -8.80
CA SER A 247 -41.86 9.60 -8.54
C SER A 247 -40.63 9.85 -9.42
N GLU A 248 -40.85 10.51 -10.55
CA GLU A 248 -39.80 11.18 -11.33
C GLU A 248 -39.07 12.22 -10.48
N LYS A 249 -38.00 11.81 -9.79
CA LYS A 249 -36.88 12.66 -9.41
C LYS A 249 -35.63 11.86 -9.73
N GLY A 250 -34.89 12.31 -10.73
CA GLY A 250 -33.73 11.59 -11.25
C GLY A 250 -32.81 11.10 -10.14
N ASP A 251 -32.53 9.80 -10.16
CA ASP A 251 -31.49 9.17 -9.36
C ASP A 251 -30.15 9.78 -9.73
N GLN A 252 -29.77 10.84 -9.02
CA GLN A 252 -28.40 11.32 -9.04
C GLN A 252 -27.59 10.43 -8.08
N PRO A 253 -26.38 10.01 -8.49
CA PRO A 253 -25.46 9.31 -7.60
C PRO A 253 -25.30 10.13 -6.31
N THR A 254 -25.31 9.43 -5.17
CA THR A 254 -25.06 10.11 -3.90
C THR A 254 -23.55 10.30 -3.78
N GLU A 255 -23.11 11.54 -3.96
CA GLU A 255 -21.73 11.97 -3.83
C GLU A 255 -21.39 12.29 -2.37
N MET A 256 -20.19 11.91 -1.94
CA MET A 256 -19.69 12.14 -0.59
C MET A 256 -18.21 12.54 -0.61
N ASP A 257 -17.90 13.69 0.01
CA ASP A 257 -16.53 14.09 0.31
C ASP A 257 -16.14 13.64 1.71
N THR A 258 -14.95 13.04 1.84
CA THR A 258 -14.34 12.75 3.14
C THR A 258 -13.02 13.47 3.24
N THR A 259 -12.79 14.19 4.35
CA THR A 259 -11.49 14.79 4.66
C THR A 259 -10.90 14.12 5.89
N VAL A 260 -9.67 13.63 5.76
CA VAL A 260 -8.94 12.94 6.82
C VAL A 260 -7.63 13.66 7.09
N VAL A 261 -7.32 13.85 8.38
CA VAL A 261 -6.00 14.32 8.81
C VAL A 261 -5.13 13.11 9.13
N SER A 262 -3.99 13.02 8.48
CA SER A 262 -3.08 11.87 8.54
C SER A 262 -1.64 12.32 8.80
N VAL A 263 -0.84 11.37 9.29
CA VAL A 263 0.61 11.50 9.40
C VAL A 263 1.26 10.48 8.49
N ALA A 264 2.19 10.96 7.67
CA ALA A 264 3.04 10.15 6.81
C ALA A 264 4.48 10.20 7.31
N VAL A 265 5.15 9.06 7.29
CA VAL A 265 6.59 8.95 7.55
C VAL A 265 7.27 8.57 6.25
N LEU A 266 8.14 9.45 5.76
CA LEU A 266 8.90 9.25 4.54
C LEU A 266 10.34 8.91 4.87
N GLU A 267 10.85 7.86 4.24
CA GLU A 267 12.23 7.40 4.38
C GLU A 267 12.96 7.58 3.05
N GLY A 268 14.22 7.97 3.13
CA GLY A 268 15.00 8.27 1.94
C GLY A 268 16.46 8.53 2.21
N PHE A 269 17.23 8.79 1.16
CA PHE A 269 18.66 9.05 1.26
C PHE A 269 18.97 10.52 0.98
N LEU A 270 19.72 11.14 1.90
CA LEU A 270 20.33 12.46 1.73
C LEU A 270 21.63 12.38 0.94
N LYS A 271 22.39 11.29 1.11
CA LYS A 271 23.61 10.97 0.36
C LYS A 271 23.69 9.46 0.14
N GLY A 272 24.08 9.06 -1.07
CA GLY A 272 24.23 7.66 -1.45
C GLY A 272 22.88 6.98 -1.67
N GLY A 273 22.78 5.72 -1.25
CA GLY A 273 21.56 4.92 -1.42
C GLY A 273 21.49 4.16 -2.76
N PRO A 274 20.45 3.34 -2.93
CA PRO A 274 20.31 2.47 -4.10
C PRO A 274 20.06 3.28 -5.38
N GLU A 275 20.81 2.97 -6.44
CA GLU A 275 20.63 3.61 -7.75
C GLU A 275 19.31 3.17 -8.40
N GLY A 276 18.56 4.13 -8.95
CA GLY A 276 17.34 3.86 -9.71
C GLY A 276 16.05 3.78 -8.88
N GLU A 277 16.13 3.95 -7.56
CA GLU A 277 14.95 4.05 -6.70
C GLU A 277 14.48 5.49 -6.49
N LEU A 278 13.21 5.63 -6.08
CA LEU A 278 12.71 6.93 -5.62
C LEU A 278 13.50 7.38 -4.39
N ARG A 279 13.88 8.66 -4.41
CA ARG A 279 14.64 9.27 -3.31
C ARG A 279 13.92 9.19 -1.96
N TRP A 280 12.59 9.20 -1.99
CA TRP A 280 11.73 9.14 -0.82
C TRP A 280 10.63 8.10 -1.05
N LYS A 281 10.47 7.20 -0.09
CA LYS A 281 9.39 6.23 -0.02
C LYS A 281 8.55 6.49 1.23
N LEU A 282 7.25 6.25 1.13
CA LEU A 282 6.36 6.29 2.28
C LEU A 282 6.53 4.97 3.05
N ALA A 283 6.97 5.06 4.31
CA ALA A 283 7.25 3.93 5.18
C ALA A 283 6.15 3.69 6.23
N LEU A 284 5.42 4.75 6.59
CA LEU A 284 4.27 4.63 7.49
C LEU A 284 3.19 5.65 7.11
N HIS A 285 1.93 5.20 7.19
CA HIS A 285 0.76 6.05 7.10
C HIS A 285 -0.16 5.75 8.29
N ARG A 286 -0.57 6.79 9.03
CA ARG A 286 -1.47 6.64 10.17
C ARG A 286 -2.41 7.83 10.34
N PRO A 287 -3.62 7.63 10.88
CA PRO A 287 -4.52 8.73 11.22
C PRO A 287 -3.94 9.62 12.32
N ALA A 288 -4.26 10.92 12.28
CA ALA A 288 -3.68 11.88 13.22
C ALA A 288 -4.34 11.90 14.63
N PHE A 289 -5.42 11.13 14.86
CA PHE A 289 -6.09 11.07 16.16
C PHE A 289 -5.26 10.42 17.28
N GLU A 290 -4.12 9.82 16.94
CA GLU A 290 -3.16 9.27 17.89
C GLU A 290 -2.27 10.33 18.56
N PHE A 291 -2.36 11.61 18.16
CA PHE A 291 -1.62 12.69 18.82
C PHE A 291 -2.42 13.27 20.00
N PRO A 292 -1.99 13.06 21.26
CA PRO A 292 -2.64 13.68 22.41
C PRO A 292 -2.50 15.20 22.33
N GLY A 293 -3.63 15.89 22.11
CA GLY A 293 -3.69 17.36 22.04
C GLY A 293 -4.50 17.96 20.88
N MET A 294 -5.11 17.15 20.01
CA MET A 294 -5.98 17.62 18.91
C MET A 294 -7.50 17.39 19.16
N GLN A 295 -7.93 17.36 20.43
CA GLN A 295 -9.35 17.42 20.81
C GLN A 295 -9.74 18.82 21.29
#